data_AF-A0A3D2DJ79-F1
#
_entry.id   AF-A0A3D2DJ79-F1
#
_cell.length_a   1.000
_cell.length_b   1.000
_cell.length_c   1.000
_cell.angle_alpha   90.00
_cell.angle_beta   90.00
_cell.angle_gamma   90.00
#
_symmetry.space_group_name_H-M   'P 1'
#
loop_
_entity.id
_entity.type
_entity.pdbx_description
1 polymer ?
#
loop_
_entity_poly.entity_id
_entity_poly.type
_entity_poly.pdbx_seq_one_letter_code
_entity_poly.pdbx_strand_id
1 'polypeptide(L)'
;MKINGLKKLTTDVLIIGGGTAGCYAALTIKEQSDTASIIIAEKANIKRSGCLAAGVNAINAYIVEGKKPEDYVDYAKNDADDIVREDLLLTMSERLNEVTAKMEKLGLVILKDENGKYVARGNRNIKINGENIKPILASAVEALDGVTVINRLNITDYIVKDNKILGAIGFNIDDGYAYEIRAKKVLCATGGAAGLYKPNNPGFSRHKMWYPPFNTGAGYAMGINAGAEMTTFEMRFIALRCKDTIAPTGTIAQGVGAKQINSKGEVYEDKYGLTTSQRVYGTVRENIEGRGPCYLRTEGISSEQDESLKKAYLNMAPSQTLKWIESGKNPSEQNVEIEGTEPYIVGGHTASGYWVDTNRRTTIDGLYAAGDVAGGCPQKYVTGAMAEGEIAAIDIVKALKEEAELADIFSSQDAVYGCHDIKDDYKALDSFADEFVNKKLLEYNAYLERQDEVFSTEQLEEAMQKVMDTYAGGIGSHYQFNEKQLELAKQKIEQIITLSGNVSAADYHGLMFVYELKERLTVCQVLIEHLKARKETRWHSFAENLDYPDKSDEWLKYVNTRKNGDNIEVIFRNLVGRGETYEHSDR
;
A
#
# COMPACT_ATOMS: atom_id res chain seq x y z
N MET A 1 -18.63 -9.12 25.44
CA MET A 1 -18.43 -10.22 24.47
C MET A 1 -17.03 -10.79 24.69
N LYS A 2 -16.66 -11.95 24.18
CA LYS A 2 -15.27 -12.44 24.22
C LYS A 2 -14.96 -13.27 22.98
N ILE A 3 -13.68 -13.45 22.67
CA ILE A 3 -13.21 -14.39 21.65
C ILE A 3 -13.72 -15.79 21.99
N ASN A 4 -14.25 -16.48 20.98
CA ASN A 4 -14.91 -17.78 21.14
C ASN A 4 -13.92 -18.92 21.43
N GLY A 5 -12.67 -18.77 21.02
CA GLY A 5 -11.59 -19.73 21.23
C GLY A 5 -10.41 -19.46 20.31
N LEU A 6 -9.40 -20.33 20.37
CA LEU A 6 -8.20 -20.28 19.54
C LEU A 6 -8.18 -21.46 18.56
N LYS A 7 -8.00 -21.16 17.27
CA LYS A 7 -7.70 -22.13 16.22
C LYS A 7 -6.21 -22.04 15.88
N LYS A 8 -5.48 -23.15 15.99
CA LYS A 8 -4.06 -23.24 15.64
C LYS A 8 -3.91 -23.91 14.27
N LEU A 9 -3.26 -23.23 13.33
CA LEU A 9 -3.00 -23.71 11.98
C LEU A 9 -1.50 -23.64 11.67
N THR A 10 -1.04 -24.50 10.76
CA THR A 10 0.33 -24.51 10.26
C THR A 10 0.32 -24.56 8.74
N THR A 11 1.26 -23.88 8.10
CA THR A 11 1.45 -23.89 6.64
C THR A 11 2.92 -23.66 6.28
N ASP A 12 3.33 -23.96 5.06
CA ASP A 12 4.67 -23.57 4.59
C ASP A 12 4.73 -22.07 4.34
N VAL A 13 3.69 -21.52 3.70
CA VAL A 13 3.62 -20.10 3.35
C VAL A 13 2.32 -19.47 3.84
N LEU A 14 2.44 -18.46 4.70
CA LEU A 14 1.32 -17.60 5.07
C LEU A 14 1.37 -16.31 4.24
N ILE A 15 0.32 -16.02 3.48
CA ILE A 15 0.13 -14.77 2.74
C ILE A 15 -0.90 -13.93 3.48
N ILE A 16 -0.51 -12.73 3.91
CA ILE A 16 -1.38 -11.80 4.64
C ILE A 16 -1.81 -10.68 3.69
N GLY A 17 -3.05 -10.77 3.21
CA GLY A 17 -3.63 -9.91 2.19
C GLY A 17 -3.85 -10.65 0.87
N GLY A 18 -5.13 -10.84 0.48
CA GLY A 18 -5.58 -11.46 -0.77
C GLY A 18 -5.69 -10.48 -1.93
N GLY A 19 -4.89 -9.41 -1.93
CA GLY A 19 -4.83 -8.42 -3.00
C GLY A 19 -4.23 -8.98 -4.30
N THR A 20 -3.79 -8.11 -5.21
CA THR A 20 -3.13 -8.60 -6.45
C THR A 20 -1.80 -9.26 -6.18
N ALA A 21 -0.93 -8.65 -5.37
CA ALA A 21 0.37 -9.21 -5.01
C ALA A 21 0.24 -10.59 -4.33
N GLY A 22 -0.62 -10.69 -3.32
CA GLY A 22 -0.83 -11.94 -2.57
C GLY A 22 -1.44 -13.07 -3.43
N CYS A 23 -2.49 -12.79 -4.21
CA CYS A 23 -3.05 -13.79 -5.12
C CYS A 23 -2.04 -14.25 -6.16
N TYR A 24 -1.30 -13.31 -6.75
CA TYR A 24 -0.34 -13.64 -7.80
C TYR A 24 0.84 -14.46 -7.24
N ALA A 25 1.32 -14.10 -6.03
CA ALA A 25 2.32 -14.90 -5.33
C ALA A 25 1.84 -16.34 -5.07
N ALA A 26 0.58 -16.55 -4.65
CA ALA A 26 0.03 -17.89 -4.46
C ALA A 26 0.05 -18.73 -5.75
N LEU A 27 -0.35 -18.13 -6.89
CA LEU A 27 -0.28 -18.77 -8.20
C LEU A 27 1.16 -19.16 -8.55
N THR A 28 2.10 -18.23 -8.39
CA THR A 28 3.52 -18.47 -8.69
C THR A 28 4.13 -19.54 -7.77
N ILE A 29 3.83 -19.54 -6.46
CA ILE A 29 4.32 -20.58 -5.54
C ILE A 29 3.85 -21.95 -6.01
N LYS A 30 2.56 -22.11 -6.38
CA LYS A 30 2.03 -23.39 -6.85
C LYS A 30 2.60 -23.83 -8.21
N GLU A 31 2.97 -22.90 -9.07
CA GLU A 31 3.68 -23.22 -10.33
C GLU A 31 5.13 -23.69 -10.10
N GLN A 32 5.77 -23.23 -9.01
CA GLN A 32 7.16 -23.55 -8.68
C GLN A 32 7.29 -24.73 -7.68
N SER A 33 6.19 -25.08 -7.02
CA SER A 33 6.11 -26.14 -6.00
C SER A 33 4.70 -26.73 -5.87
N ASP A 34 4.55 -27.98 -6.29
CA ASP A 34 3.32 -28.74 -6.13
C ASP A 34 3.04 -29.12 -4.67
N THR A 35 4.06 -29.13 -3.81
CA THR A 35 3.96 -29.60 -2.42
C THR A 35 3.78 -28.50 -1.38
N ALA A 36 4.15 -27.25 -1.69
CA ALA A 36 3.99 -26.15 -0.74
C ALA A 36 2.52 -25.93 -0.37
N SER A 37 2.24 -25.95 0.92
CA SER A 37 0.95 -25.55 1.49
C SER A 37 0.90 -24.03 1.68
N ILE A 38 -0.25 -23.43 1.39
CA ILE A 38 -0.45 -21.97 1.48
C ILE A 38 -1.72 -21.66 2.27
N ILE A 39 -1.63 -20.72 3.21
CA ILE A 39 -2.81 -20.06 3.80
C ILE A 39 -2.80 -18.59 3.36
N ILE A 40 -3.89 -18.13 2.78
CA ILE A 40 -4.15 -16.70 2.51
C ILE A 40 -5.12 -16.19 3.57
N ALA A 41 -4.64 -15.27 4.42
CA ALA A 41 -5.47 -14.55 5.39
C ALA A 41 -5.93 -13.22 4.79
N GLU A 42 -7.23 -13.05 4.61
CA GLU A 42 -7.84 -11.86 4.00
C GLU A 42 -8.88 -11.25 4.96
N LYS A 43 -8.70 -9.98 5.33
CA LYS A 43 -9.61 -9.24 6.23
C LYS A 43 -11.00 -9.04 5.62
N ALA A 44 -11.08 -8.94 4.30
CA ALA A 44 -12.32 -8.81 3.55
C ALA A 44 -12.68 -10.15 2.87
N ASN A 45 -13.09 -10.10 1.60
CA ASN A 45 -13.29 -11.26 0.75
C ASN A 45 -12.38 -11.17 -0.47
N ILE A 46 -11.55 -12.20 -0.70
CA ILE A 46 -10.52 -12.27 -1.76
C ILE A 46 -11.05 -11.92 -3.15
N LYS A 47 -12.34 -12.20 -3.41
CA LYS A 47 -13.00 -11.94 -4.70
C LYS A 47 -12.94 -10.47 -5.10
N ARG A 48 -13.00 -9.56 -4.13
CA ARG A 48 -13.08 -8.11 -4.34
C ARG A 48 -12.28 -7.30 -3.30
N SER A 49 -11.34 -7.90 -2.60
CA SER A 49 -10.50 -7.19 -1.62
C SER A 49 -9.43 -6.31 -2.27
N GLY A 50 -8.89 -5.39 -1.48
CA GLY A 50 -7.79 -4.51 -1.88
C GLY A 50 -8.17 -3.41 -2.88
N CYS A 51 -7.15 -2.82 -3.50
CA CYS A 51 -7.25 -1.59 -4.30
C CYS A 51 -8.06 -1.70 -5.59
N LEU A 52 -8.43 -2.92 -5.99
CA LEU A 52 -9.05 -3.19 -7.29
C LEU A 52 -10.46 -3.77 -7.14
N ALA A 53 -11.11 -3.53 -5.99
CA ALA A 53 -12.49 -3.95 -5.75
C ALA A 53 -13.43 -3.56 -6.90
N ALA A 54 -13.34 -2.31 -7.37
CA ALA A 54 -14.13 -1.79 -8.49
C ALA A 54 -13.54 -2.08 -9.88
N GLY A 55 -12.39 -2.76 -9.96
CA GLY A 55 -11.63 -2.95 -11.19
C GLY A 55 -10.79 -1.73 -11.61
N VAL A 56 -10.18 -1.82 -12.79
CA VAL A 56 -9.34 -0.77 -13.40
C VAL A 56 -9.53 -0.72 -14.92
N ASN A 57 -9.28 0.43 -15.54
CA ASN A 57 -9.39 0.61 -17.00
C ASN A 57 -8.05 0.58 -17.76
N ALA A 58 -6.95 0.47 -17.03
CA ALA A 58 -5.61 0.45 -17.61
C ALA A 58 -4.64 -0.32 -16.71
N ILE A 59 -3.62 -0.89 -17.36
CA ILE A 59 -2.41 -1.36 -16.72
C ILE A 59 -1.37 -0.25 -16.85
N ASN A 60 -1.06 0.42 -15.74
CA ASN A 60 -0.23 1.64 -15.72
C ASN A 60 1.29 1.38 -15.78
N ALA A 61 1.72 0.13 -15.60
CA ALA A 61 3.10 -0.30 -15.75
C ALA A 61 3.17 -1.43 -16.78
N TYR A 62 3.71 -1.12 -17.97
CA TYR A 62 3.91 -2.05 -19.08
C TYR A 62 5.04 -1.55 -19.97
N ILE A 63 5.92 -2.45 -20.44
CA ILE A 63 6.99 -2.11 -21.38
C ILE A 63 6.43 -2.19 -22.80
N VAL A 64 6.13 -1.01 -23.38
CA VAL A 64 5.58 -0.90 -24.74
C VAL A 64 6.62 -1.24 -25.81
N GLU A 65 6.16 -1.51 -27.03
CA GLU A 65 7.05 -1.81 -28.17
C GLU A 65 8.07 -0.67 -28.38
N GLY A 66 9.34 -1.04 -28.58
CA GLY A 66 10.45 -0.09 -28.73
C GLY A 66 11.01 0.47 -27.43
N LYS A 67 10.46 0.09 -26.27
CA LYS A 67 10.98 0.41 -24.94
C LYS A 67 11.61 -0.80 -24.26
N LYS A 68 12.46 -0.53 -23.27
CA LYS A 68 13.13 -1.53 -22.44
C LYS A 68 12.82 -1.29 -20.95
N PRO A 69 13.01 -2.29 -20.06
CA PRO A 69 12.86 -2.10 -18.63
C PRO A 69 13.60 -0.88 -18.07
N GLU A 70 14.80 -0.57 -18.57
CA GLU A 70 15.61 0.57 -18.14
C GLU A 70 14.93 1.92 -18.44
N ASP A 71 14.19 2.04 -19.55
CA ASP A 71 13.39 3.24 -19.84
C ASP A 71 12.32 3.49 -18.75
N TYR A 72 11.78 2.41 -18.18
CA TYR A 72 10.80 2.50 -17.09
C TYR A 72 11.46 2.93 -15.78
N VAL A 73 12.68 2.44 -15.50
CA VAL A 73 13.51 2.88 -14.36
C VAL A 73 13.80 4.38 -14.47
N ASP A 74 14.26 4.85 -15.63
CA ASP A 74 14.54 6.28 -15.89
C ASP A 74 13.30 7.15 -15.66
N TYR A 75 12.13 6.67 -16.14
CA TYR A 75 10.86 7.35 -15.89
C TYR A 75 10.53 7.46 -14.40
N ALA A 76 10.57 6.35 -13.67
CA ALA A 76 10.18 6.32 -12.27
C ALA A 76 11.15 7.14 -11.40
N LYS A 77 12.45 7.07 -11.71
CA LYS A 77 13.49 7.88 -11.07
C LYS A 77 13.26 9.38 -11.27
N ASN A 78 12.97 9.79 -12.51
CA ASN A 78 12.69 11.20 -12.81
C ASN A 78 11.40 11.70 -12.15
N ASP A 79 10.33 10.89 -12.10
CA ASP A 79 9.08 11.31 -11.41
C ASP A 79 9.26 11.41 -9.88
N ALA A 80 10.15 10.60 -9.32
CA ALA A 80 10.50 10.58 -7.89
C ALA A 80 11.69 11.47 -7.52
N ASP A 81 12.19 12.31 -8.44
CA ASP A 81 13.34 13.22 -8.22
C ASP A 81 14.55 12.52 -7.57
N ASP A 82 14.99 11.43 -8.21
CA ASP A 82 16.21 10.64 -7.96
C ASP A 82 16.24 9.71 -6.74
N ILE A 83 15.28 9.79 -5.82
CA ILE A 83 15.25 8.91 -4.63
C ILE A 83 14.37 7.69 -4.92
N VAL A 84 14.99 6.67 -5.51
CA VAL A 84 14.37 5.36 -5.81
C VAL A 84 15.38 4.23 -5.63
N ARG A 85 14.92 3.01 -5.38
CA ARG A 85 15.73 1.80 -5.47
C ARG A 85 15.73 1.32 -6.93
N GLU A 86 16.78 1.69 -7.69
CA GLU A 86 16.86 1.38 -9.12
C GLU A 86 16.95 -0.13 -9.39
N ASP A 87 17.56 -0.89 -8.49
CA ASP A 87 17.62 -2.36 -8.49
C ASP A 87 16.22 -2.99 -8.35
N LEU A 88 15.39 -2.48 -7.43
CA LEU A 88 14.00 -2.94 -7.28
C LEU A 88 13.15 -2.57 -8.50
N LEU A 89 13.31 -1.36 -9.04
CA LEU A 89 12.61 -0.90 -10.23
C LEU A 89 12.97 -1.75 -11.45
N LEU A 90 14.26 -2.07 -11.64
CA LEU A 90 14.73 -2.86 -12.77
C LEU A 90 14.14 -4.28 -12.73
N THR A 91 14.35 -4.99 -11.61
CA THR A 91 13.86 -6.37 -11.43
C THR A 91 12.34 -6.48 -11.53
N MET A 92 11.60 -5.46 -11.08
CA MET A 92 10.15 -5.37 -11.28
C MET A 92 9.79 -5.12 -12.75
N SER A 93 10.49 -4.20 -13.41
CA SER A 93 10.22 -3.80 -14.79
C SER A 93 10.45 -4.93 -15.80
N GLU A 94 11.43 -5.81 -15.54
CA GLU A 94 11.70 -7.01 -16.34
C GLU A 94 10.54 -8.01 -16.35
N ARG A 95 9.68 -8.00 -15.32
CA ARG A 95 8.54 -8.93 -15.16
C ARG A 95 7.22 -8.38 -15.68
N LEU A 96 7.10 -7.06 -15.89
CA LEU A 96 5.82 -6.38 -16.19
C LEU A 96 5.04 -7.03 -17.34
N ASN A 97 5.72 -7.38 -18.44
CA ASN A 97 5.07 -7.91 -19.62
C ASN A 97 4.65 -9.37 -19.43
N GLU A 98 5.47 -10.19 -18.75
CA GLU A 98 5.17 -11.60 -18.46
C GLU A 98 3.94 -11.73 -17.58
N VAL A 99 3.90 -10.96 -16.49
CA VAL A 99 2.75 -10.87 -15.57
C VAL A 99 1.48 -10.41 -16.30
N THR A 100 1.60 -9.42 -17.18
CA THR A 100 0.47 -8.93 -17.99
C THR A 100 -0.06 -10.03 -18.92
N ALA A 101 0.82 -10.75 -19.59
CA ALA A 101 0.44 -11.85 -20.48
C ALA A 101 -0.23 -13.00 -19.71
N LYS A 102 0.23 -13.31 -18.50
CA LYS A 102 -0.43 -14.30 -17.64
C LYS A 102 -1.84 -13.87 -17.25
N MET A 103 -2.04 -12.61 -16.90
CA MET A 103 -3.37 -12.07 -16.61
C MET A 103 -4.31 -12.18 -17.80
N GLU A 104 -3.83 -11.96 -19.03
CA GLU A 104 -4.62 -12.21 -20.25
C GLU A 104 -5.00 -13.69 -20.37
N LYS A 105 -4.06 -14.62 -20.15
CA LYS A 105 -4.32 -16.07 -20.18
C LYS A 105 -5.36 -16.52 -19.15
N LEU A 106 -5.39 -15.87 -17.99
CA LEU A 106 -6.40 -16.10 -16.94
C LEU A 106 -7.78 -15.53 -17.30
N GLY A 107 -7.89 -14.70 -18.35
CA GLY A 107 -9.15 -14.17 -18.85
C GLY A 107 -9.31 -12.65 -18.75
N LEU A 108 -8.27 -11.90 -18.38
CA LEU A 108 -8.33 -10.43 -18.41
C LEU A 108 -8.41 -9.94 -19.86
N VAL A 109 -9.43 -9.13 -20.16
CA VAL A 109 -9.60 -8.56 -21.49
C VAL A 109 -8.68 -7.36 -21.68
N ILE A 110 -7.64 -7.55 -22.50
CA ILE A 110 -6.72 -6.49 -22.93
C ILE A 110 -7.12 -6.02 -24.33
N LEU A 111 -7.22 -4.72 -24.53
CA LEU A 111 -7.60 -4.16 -25.83
C LEU A 111 -6.47 -4.38 -26.84
N LYS A 112 -6.83 -4.86 -28.04
CA LYS A 112 -5.90 -5.08 -29.15
C LYS A 112 -6.29 -4.26 -30.37
N ASP A 113 -5.28 -3.89 -31.16
CA ASP A 113 -5.48 -3.28 -32.47
C ASP A 113 -5.81 -4.32 -33.55
N GLU A 114 -5.99 -3.86 -34.79
CA GLU A 114 -6.28 -4.70 -35.96
C GLU A 114 -5.20 -5.75 -36.26
N ASN A 115 -3.97 -5.55 -35.76
CA ASN A 115 -2.84 -6.45 -35.91
C ASN A 115 -2.67 -7.40 -34.71
N GLY A 116 -3.58 -7.35 -33.73
CA GLY A 116 -3.53 -8.17 -32.52
C GLY A 116 -2.53 -7.67 -31.46
N LYS A 117 -1.94 -6.49 -31.63
CA LYS A 117 -1.02 -5.89 -30.65
C LYS A 117 -1.81 -5.16 -29.57
N TYR A 118 -1.30 -5.13 -28.33
CA TYR A 118 -1.96 -4.39 -27.25
C TYR A 118 -2.02 -2.89 -27.52
N VAL A 119 -3.19 -2.30 -27.26
CA VAL A 119 -3.41 -0.86 -27.45
C VAL A 119 -2.75 -0.08 -26.31
N ALA A 120 -1.66 0.61 -26.64
CA ALA A 120 -0.96 1.50 -25.71
C ALA A 120 -1.82 2.72 -25.33
N ARG A 121 -1.61 3.23 -24.12
CA ARG A 121 -2.16 4.50 -23.61
C ARG A 121 -1.00 5.43 -23.20
N GLY A 122 -0.19 5.79 -24.19
CA GLY A 122 1.07 6.50 -23.96
C GLY A 122 2.25 5.54 -23.88
N ASN A 123 3.34 5.95 -23.24
CA ASN A 123 4.64 5.30 -23.40
C ASN A 123 4.96 4.16 -22.42
N ARG A 124 4.02 3.79 -21.53
CA ARG A 124 4.32 2.89 -20.40
C ARG A 124 3.11 2.12 -19.85
N ASN A 125 2.00 2.14 -20.58
CA ASN A 125 0.73 1.60 -20.10
C ASN A 125 -0.17 1.19 -21.27
N ILE A 126 -1.12 0.29 -20.99
CA ILE A 126 -2.04 -0.30 -21.98
C ILE A 126 -3.49 -0.25 -21.50
N LYS A 127 -4.45 -0.30 -22.43
CA LYS A 127 -5.88 -0.26 -22.13
C LYS A 127 -6.45 -1.65 -21.86
N ILE A 128 -7.32 -1.78 -20.85
CA ILE A 128 -7.99 -3.04 -20.49
C ILE A 128 -9.46 -2.81 -20.13
N ASN A 129 -10.25 -3.87 -20.22
CA ASN A 129 -11.56 -3.97 -19.55
C ASN A 129 -11.38 -4.75 -18.25
N GLY A 130 -10.93 -4.06 -17.19
CA GLY A 130 -10.47 -4.68 -15.94
C GLY A 130 -11.49 -4.74 -14.80
N GLU A 131 -12.79 -4.67 -15.09
CA GLU A 131 -13.87 -4.79 -14.08
C GLU A 131 -13.76 -6.10 -13.28
N ASN A 132 -13.37 -7.19 -13.94
CA ASN A 132 -13.24 -8.52 -13.34
C ASN A 132 -11.82 -8.93 -12.94
N ILE A 133 -10.85 -8.01 -12.89
CA ILE A 133 -9.44 -8.35 -12.61
C ILE A 133 -9.26 -9.11 -11.28
N LYS A 134 -9.97 -8.72 -10.22
CA LYS A 134 -9.92 -9.44 -8.94
C LYS A 134 -10.71 -10.73 -8.91
N PRO A 135 -11.97 -10.79 -9.39
CA PRO A 135 -12.67 -12.06 -9.55
C PRO A 135 -11.87 -13.10 -10.32
N ILE A 136 -11.20 -12.72 -11.43
CA ILE A 136 -10.35 -13.62 -12.21
C ILE A 136 -9.21 -14.20 -11.37
N LEU A 137 -8.47 -13.33 -10.66
CA LEU A 137 -7.38 -13.78 -9.78
C LEU A 137 -7.88 -14.65 -8.63
N ALA A 138 -8.99 -14.28 -8.01
CA ALA A 138 -9.56 -15.03 -6.90
C ALA A 138 -9.98 -16.43 -7.35
N SER A 139 -10.70 -16.56 -8.46
CA SER A 139 -11.09 -17.86 -9.01
C SER A 139 -9.89 -18.72 -9.41
N ALA A 140 -8.83 -18.11 -9.95
CA ALA A 140 -7.60 -18.83 -10.27
C ALA A 140 -6.93 -19.38 -9.00
N VAL A 141 -6.91 -18.62 -7.90
CA VAL A 141 -6.35 -19.05 -6.60
C VAL A 141 -7.22 -20.11 -5.93
N GLU A 142 -8.54 -19.95 -5.95
CA GLU A 142 -9.50 -20.89 -5.36
C GLU A 142 -9.48 -22.27 -6.05
N ALA A 143 -9.02 -22.32 -7.30
CA ALA A 143 -8.87 -23.56 -8.06
C ALA A 143 -7.55 -24.32 -7.78
N LEU A 144 -6.64 -23.77 -6.98
CA LEU A 144 -5.35 -24.40 -6.68
C LEU A 144 -5.47 -25.42 -5.54
N ASP A 145 -4.86 -26.58 -5.75
CA ASP A 145 -4.65 -27.55 -4.66
C ASP A 145 -3.63 -27.03 -3.64
N GLY A 146 -3.84 -27.35 -2.36
CA GLY A 146 -2.93 -26.96 -1.28
C GLY A 146 -3.00 -25.48 -0.88
N VAL A 147 -3.97 -24.72 -1.38
CA VAL A 147 -4.22 -23.33 -0.99
C VAL A 147 -5.51 -23.21 -0.19
N THR A 148 -5.42 -22.64 1.01
CA THR A 148 -6.58 -22.34 1.86
C THR A 148 -6.76 -20.84 1.97
N VAL A 149 -7.90 -20.32 1.52
CA VAL A 149 -8.27 -18.91 1.71
C VAL A 149 -9.17 -18.77 2.92
N ILE A 150 -8.76 -17.97 3.90
CA ILE A 150 -9.57 -17.62 5.07
C ILE A 150 -9.99 -16.16 4.93
N ASN A 151 -11.18 -15.96 4.39
CA ASN A 151 -11.80 -14.64 4.31
C ASN A 151 -12.24 -14.16 5.71
N ARG A 152 -12.39 -12.84 5.86
CA ARG A 152 -12.87 -12.18 7.07
C ARG A 152 -11.95 -12.39 8.28
N LEU A 153 -10.68 -12.73 8.03
CA LEU A 153 -9.65 -12.94 9.05
C LEU A 153 -8.77 -11.69 9.14
N ASN A 154 -8.93 -10.94 10.23
CA ASN A 154 -8.12 -9.76 10.52
C ASN A 154 -6.86 -10.17 11.27
N ILE A 155 -5.72 -10.24 10.57
CA ILE A 155 -4.40 -10.44 11.20
C ILE A 155 -3.94 -9.13 11.83
N THR A 156 -3.59 -9.16 13.11
CA THR A 156 -3.24 -7.95 13.87
C THR A 156 -1.77 -7.86 14.22
N ASP A 157 -1.08 -9.00 14.35
CA ASP A 157 0.29 -9.05 14.83
C ASP A 157 1.08 -10.21 14.21
N TYR A 158 2.36 -9.96 13.97
CA TYR A 158 3.33 -11.01 13.68
C TYR A 158 3.82 -11.68 14.96
N ILE A 159 4.17 -12.97 14.83
CA ILE A 159 4.86 -13.70 15.90
C ILE A 159 6.34 -13.77 15.50
N VAL A 160 7.17 -12.90 16.08
CA VAL A 160 8.61 -12.78 15.79
C VAL A 160 9.41 -13.04 17.05
N LYS A 161 10.45 -13.87 16.93
CA LYS A 161 11.44 -14.11 17.99
C LYS A 161 12.83 -14.11 17.37
N ASP A 162 13.80 -13.46 18.01
CA ASP A 162 15.20 -13.45 17.57
C ASP A 162 15.36 -13.05 16.09
N ASN A 163 14.62 -12.01 15.68
CA ASN A 163 14.54 -11.50 14.30
C ASN A 163 14.03 -12.49 13.24
N LYS A 164 13.42 -13.61 13.65
CA LYS A 164 12.82 -14.61 12.76
C LYS A 164 11.30 -14.60 12.88
N ILE A 165 10.61 -14.55 11.73
CA ILE A 165 9.15 -14.69 11.69
C ILE A 165 8.77 -16.15 11.93
N LEU A 166 7.74 -16.37 12.73
CA LEU A 166 7.24 -17.69 13.07
C LEU A 166 5.78 -17.90 12.63
N GLY A 167 5.11 -16.82 12.20
CA GLY A 167 3.70 -16.81 11.86
C GLY A 167 3.02 -15.50 12.22
N ALA A 168 1.70 -15.55 12.37
CA ALA A 168 0.90 -14.39 12.76
C ALA A 168 -0.32 -14.80 13.60
N ILE A 169 -0.92 -13.81 14.26
CA ILE A 169 -2.18 -13.95 15.01
C ILE A 169 -3.21 -12.93 14.52
N GLY A 170 -4.47 -13.36 14.52
CA GLY A 170 -5.61 -12.52 14.22
C GLY A 170 -6.90 -13.08 14.77
N PHE A 171 -8.02 -12.49 14.37
CA PHE A 171 -9.36 -12.98 14.69
C PHE A 171 -10.27 -12.89 13.46
N ASN A 172 -11.19 -13.86 13.36
CA ASN A 172 -12.19 -13.85 12.30
C ASN A 172 -13.42 -13.05 12.74
N ILE A 173 -13.87 -12.14 11.87
CA ILE A 173 -14.92 -11.17 12.15
C ILE A 173 -16.31 -11.85 12.20
N ASP A 174 -16.50 -12.94 11.46
CA ASP A 174 -17.80 -13.59 11.33
C ASP A 174 -18.01 -14.64 12.43
N ASP A 175 -16.99 -15.45 12.75
CA ASP A 175 -17.10 -16.55 13.72
C ASP A 175 -16.54 -16.25 15.12
N GLY A 176 -15.79 -15.15 15.29
CA GLY A 176 -15.25 -14.72 16.58
C GLY A 176 -14.11 -15.56 17.14
N TYR A 177 -13.54 -16.49 16.37
CA TYR A 177 -12.36 -17.25 16.78
C TYR A 177 -11.08 -16.47 16.51
N ALA A 178 -10.14 -16.56 17.43
CA ALA A 178 -8.76 -16.18 17.17
C ALA A 178 -8.05 -17.29 16.37
N TYR A 179 -7.10 -16.88 15.54
CA TYR A 179 -6.29 -17.77 14.71
C TYR A 179 -4.83 -17.52 15.00
N GLU A 180 -4.12 -18.55 15.45
CA GLU A 180 -2.65 -18.61 15.41
C GLU A 180 -2.27 -19.38 14.15
N ILE A 181 -1.54 -18.75 13.23
CA ILE A 181 -1.07 -19.39 12.01
C ILE A 181 0.45 -19.41 12.01
N ARG A 182 1.03 -20.60 12.20
CA ARG A 182 2.47 -20.84 12.14
C ARG A 182 2.90 -21.07 10.70
N ALA A 183 3.99 -20.42 10.28
CA ALA A 183 4.48 -20.54 8.91
C ALA A 183 6.01 -20.50 8.84
N LYS A 184 6.58 -21.23 7.86
CA LYS A 184 8.03 -21.18 7.57
C LYS A 184 8.41 -19.85 6.91
N LYS A 185 7.56 -19.38 5.99
CA LYS A 185 7.71 -18.09 5.29
C LYS A 185 6.40 -17.31 5.37
N VAL A 186 6.52 -15.99 5.50
CA VAL A 186 5.36 -15.09 5.53
C VAL A 186 5.52 -14.02 4.46
N LEU A 187 4.48 -13.79 3.67
CA LEU A 187 4.39 -12.69 2.72
C LEU A 187 3.34 -11.67 3.18
N CYS A 188 3.78 -10.44 3.46
CA CYS A 188 2.89 -9.31 3.67
C CYS A 188 2.49 -8.69 2.33
N ALA A 189 1.18 -8.60 2.08
CA ALA A 189 0.58 -8.00 0.89
C ALA A 189 -0.69 -7.20 1.22
N THR A 190 -0.70 -6.52 2.38
CA THR A 190 -1.88 -5.82 2.93
C THR A 190 -2.22 -4.49 2.26
N GLY A 191 -1.41 -4.08 1.30
CA GLY A 191 -1.46 -2.75 0.68
C GLY A 191 -0.98 -1.62 1.59
N GLY A 192 -1.27 -0.37 1.21
CA GLY A 192 -0.80 0.84 1.90
C GLY A 192 -1.72 1.33 3.03
N ALA A 193 -1.70 2.65 3.29
CA ALA A 193 -2.49 3.30 4.34
C ALA A 193 -3.27 4.52 3.84
N ALA A 194 -4.56 4.56 4.17
CA ALA A 194 -5.48 5.67 4.01
C ALA A 194 -6.20 6.00 5.33
N GLY A 195 -6.92 7.13 5.33
CA GLY A 195 -7.66 7.61 6.51
C GLY A 195 -6.77 8.15 7.64
N LEU A 196 -5.51 8.50 7.34
CA LEU A 196 -4.60 9.14 8.30
C LEU A 196 -4.91 10.63 8.48
N TYR A 197 -5.42 11.27 7.43
CA TYR A 197 -5.69 12.69 7.35
C TYR A 197 -7.19 12.93 7.20
N LYS A 198 -7.63 14.16 7.52
CA LYS A 198 -8.99 14.58 7.25
C LYS A 198 -9.27 14.50 5.74
N PRO A 199 -10.32 13.78 5.30
CA PRO A 199 -10.62 13.59 3.88
C PRO A 199 -11.23 14.84 3.23
N ASN A 200 -11.21 14.91 1.89
CA ASN A 200 -11.88 15.99 1.14
C ASN A 200 -13.37 16.10 1.47
N ASN A 201 -14.04 14.95 1.57
CA ASN A 201 -15.48 14.87 1.78
C ASN A 201 -15.79 14.70 3.27
N PRO A 202 -16.56 15.59 3.92
CA PRO A 202 -16.92 15.44 5.33
C PRO A 202 -18.12 14.51 5.55
N GLY A 203 -18.35 14.13 6.82
CA GLY A 203 -19.56 13.43 7.26
C GLY A 203 -19.71 12.05 6.64
N PHE A 204 -20.92 11.73 6.17
CA PHE A 204 -21.26 10.41 5.61
C PHE A 204 -20.35 9.99 4.44
N SER A 205 -19.84 10.96 3.68
CA SER A 205 -19.00 10.71 2.50
C SER A 205 -17.49 10.62 2.82
N ARG A 206 -17.10 10.59 4.10
CA ARG A 206 -15.67 10.59 4.53
C ARG A 206 -14.82 9.47 3.94
N HIS A 207 -15.45 8.35 3.60
CA HIS A 207 -14.79 7.18 2.98
C HIS A 207 -14.79 7.22 1.45
N LYS A 208 -15.28 8.30 0.83
CA LYS A 208 -15.11 8.57 -0.60
C LYS A 208 -13.74 9.21 -0.84
N MET A 209 -12.74 8.34 -0.91
CA MET A 209 -11.32 8.68 -1.05
C MET A 209 -10.71 8.01 -2.29
N TRP A 210 -9.49 8.43 -2.68
CA TRP A 210 -8.82 7.88 -3.86
C TRP A 210 -8.26 6.47 -3.58
N TYR A 211 -7.57 6.32 -2.46
CA TYR A 211 -7.07 5.02 -2.01
C TYR A 211 -8.14 4.33 -1.16
N PRO A 212 -8.24 3.00 -1.11
CA PRO A 212 -9.33 2.36 -0.40
C PRO A 212 -9.30 2.61 1.12
N PRO A 213 -10.44 2.91 1.75
CA PRO A 213 -10.51 3.23 3.18
C PRO A 213 -10.16 2.04 4.10
N PHE A 214 -10.33 0.82 3.60
CA PHE A 214 -10.00 -0.42 4.31
C PHE A 214 -8.52 -0.80 4.25
N ASN A 215 -7.71 -0.07 3.48
CA ASN A 215 -6.25 -0.13 3.53
C ASN A 215 -5.76 0.80 4.64
N THR A 216 -5.58 0.25 5.83
CA THR A 216 -5.37 0.99 7.08
C THR A 216 -3.90 1.06 7.50
N GLY A 217 -2.99 0.51 6.69
CA GLY A 217 -1.58 0.38 7.03
C GLY A 217 -1.27 -0.79 7.97
N ALA A 218 -2.14 -1.80 8.05
CA ALA A 218 -1.96 -2.99 8.90
C ALA A 218 -0.58 -3.63 8.75
N GLY A 219 -0.12 -3.87 7.52
CA GLY A 219 1.21 -4.43 7.26
C GLY A 219 2.34 -3.53 7.75
N TYR A 220 2.25 -2.21 7.54
CA TYR A 220 3.24 -1.27 8.08
C TYR A 220 3.28 -1.33 9.61
N ALA A 221 2.12 -1.30 10.26
CA ALA A 221 2.01 -1.32 11.71
C ALA A 221 2.56 -2.63 12.30
N MET A 222 2.20 -3.78 11.73
CA MET A 222 2.74 -5.08 12.15
C MET A 222 4.26 -5.14 11.98
N GLY A 223 4.78 -4.66 10.85
CA GLY A 223 6.21 -4.68 10.57
C GLY A 223 7.01 -3.83 11.53
N ILE A 224 6.66 -2.55 11.67
CA ILE A 224 7.43 -1.63 12.51
C ILE A 224 7.35 -2.05 13.98
N ASN A 225 6.19 -2.54 14.45
CA ASN A 225 6.05 -3.06 15.81
C ASN A 225 6.82 -4.36 16.05
N ALA A 226 7.04 -5.17 15.01
CA ALA A 226 7.87 -6.36 15.06
C ALA A 226 9.37 -6.07 14.83
N GLY A 227 9.75 -4.80 14.63
CA GLY A 227 11.13 -4.37 14.43
C GLY A 227 11.63 -4.46 12.98
N ALA A 228 10.74 -4.54 11.99
CA ALA A 228 11.10 -4.39 10.59
C ALA A 228 11.49 -2.93 10.26
N GLU A 229 12.44 -2.76 9.35
CA GLU A 229 12.84 -1.44 8.85
C GLU A 229 11.83 -0.92 7.80
N MET A 230 11.41 0.34 7.95
CA MET A 230 10.53 1.06 7.03
C MET A 230 11.33 2.12 6.28
N THR A 231 10.91 2.49 5.07
CA THR A 231 11.60 3.46 4.23
C THR A 231 10.64 4.46 3.58
N THR A 232 11.10 5.70 3.42
CA THR A 232 10.55 6.72 2.53
C THR A 232 9.05 7.01 2.75
N PHE A 233 8.59 7.04 4.01
CA PHE A 233 7.21 7.43 4.35
C PHE A 233 6.93 8.92 4.07
N GLU A 234 7.96 9.76 4.08
CA GLU A 234 7.85 11.20 3.82
C GLU A 234 7.45 11.51 2.37
N MET A 235 7.71 10.62 1.42
CA MET A 235 7.20 10.73 0.05
C MET A 235 5.73 10.27 0.01
N ARG A 236 4.85 11.04 0.65
CA ARG A 236 3.41 10.76 0.70
C ARG A 236 2.82 10.87 -0.70
N PHE A 237 1.76 10.13 -1.00
CA PHE A 237 1.03 10.30 -2.25
C PHE A 237 -0.18 11.20 -2.07
N ILE A 238 -0.28 12.25 -2.88
CA ILE A 238 -1.47 13.10 -2.99
C ILE A 238 -1.96 13.03 -4.42
N ALA A 239 -3.23 12.70 -4.63
CA ALA A 239 -3.78 12.52 -5.95
C ALA A 239 -4.44 13.81 -6.45
N LEU A 240 -4.17 14.22 -7.69
CA LEU A 240 -5.00 15.24 -8.36
C LEU A 240 -6.26 14.57 -8.92
N ARG A 241 -7.44 14.94 -8.42
CA ARG A 241 -8.72 14.28 -8.74
C ARG A 241 -9.81 15.28 -9.11
N CYS A 242 -10.86 14.77 -9.76
CA CYS A 242 -12.07 15.55 -9.98
C CYS A 242 -12.74 15.80 -8.64
N LYS A 243 -13.05 17.07 -8.35
CA LYS A 243 -13.59 17.49 -7.07
C LYS A 243 -14.91 16.78 -6.73
N ASP A 244 -15.08 16.45 -5.46
CA ASP A 244 -16.20 15.70 -4.85
C ASP A 244 -16.24 14.20 -5.23
N THR A 245 -16.10 13.88 -6.52
CA THR A 245 -16.27 12.50 -7.01
C THR A 245 -15.01 11.66 -6.84
N ILE A 246 -13.86 12.31 -6.63
CA ILE A 246 -12.53 11.73 -6.55
C ILE A 246 -12.20 10.90 -7.81
N ALA A 247 -12.84 11.23 -8.93
CA ALA A 247 -12.66 10.52 -10.18
C ALA A 247 -11.28 10.82 -10.80
N PRO A 248 -10.67 9.85 -11.53
CA PRO A 248 -9.34 10.02 -12.12
C PRO A 248 -9.34 11.11 -13.18
N THR A 249 -8.45 12.09 -13.03
CA THR A 249 -8.26 13.21 -13.97
C THR A 249 -7.67 12.78 -15.30
N GLY A 250 -6.84 11.73 -15.32
CA GLY A 250 -6.20 11.21 -16.53
C GLY A 250 -7.17 10.75 -17.61
N THR A 251 -8.40 10.35 -17.25
CA THR A 251 -9.45 9.99 -18.23
C THR A 251 -9.90 11.21 -19.04
N ILE A 252 -10.01 12.37 -18.40
CA ILE A 252 -10.34 13.64 -19.06
C ILE A 252 -9.10 14.20 -19.78
N ALA A 253 -7.99 14.37 -19.06
CA ALA A 253 -6.79 15.03 -19.58
C ALA A 253 -6.21 14.30 -20.82
N GLN A 254 -6.08 12.97 -20.77
CA GLN A 254 -5.55 12.20 -21.91
C GLN A 254 -6.63 11.80 -22.92
N GLY A 255 -7.87 11.61 -22.47
CA GLY A 255 -8.95 11.13 -23.34
C GLY A 255 -9.44 12.20 -24.32
N VAL A 256 -9.52 13.45 -23.88
CA VAL A 256 -10.00 14.57 -24.70
C VAL A 256 -8.98 15.71 -24.84
N GLY A 257 -7.75 15.53 -24.33
CA GLY A 257 -6.71 16.56 -24.40
C GLY A 257 -6.99 17.78 -23.52
N ALA A 258 -7.85 17.63 -22.51
CA ALA A 258 -8.26 18.72 -21.64
C ALA A 258 -7.07 19.27 -20.84
N LYS A 259 -6.89 20.58 -20.92
CA LYS A 259 -5.82 21.32 -20.26
C LYS A 259 -6.22 21.75 -18.86
N GLN A 260 -5.27 21.72 -17.93
CA GLN A 260 -5.47 22.35 -16.62
C GLN A 260 -5.48 23.88 -16.75
N ILE A 261 -6.55 24.51 -16.30
CA ILE A 261 -6.77 25.96 -16.34
C ILE A 261 -7.17 26.51 -14.97
N ASN A 262 -6.81 27.75 -14.69
CA ASN A 262 -7.25 28.47 -13.49
C ASN A 262 -8.56 29.25 -13.74
N SER A 263 -9.06 29.99 -12.74
CA SER A 263 -10.31 30.77 -12.85
C SER A 263 -10.28 31.89 -13.88
N LYS A 264 -9.09 32.30 -14.32
CA LYS A 264 -8.89 33.30 -15.40
C LYS A 264 -8.84 32.65 -16.79
N GLY A 265 -8.96 31.33 -16.88
CA GLY A 265 -8.82 30.57 -18.13
C GLY A 265 -7.38 30.39 -18.59
N GLU A 266 -6.39 30.73 -17.76
CA GLU A 266 -4.97 30.59 -18.07
C GLU A 266 -4.55 29.13 -17.89
N VAL A 267 -3.83 28.57 -18.87
CA VAL A 267 -3.23 27.24 -18.78
C VAL A 267 -1.97 27.30 -17.92
N TYR A 268 -1.87 26.45 -16.90
CA TYR A 268 -0.76 26.47 -15.93
C TYR A 268 0.08 25.18 -15.89
N GLU A 269 -0.20 24.18 -16.75
CA GLU A 269 0.41 22.84 -16.71
C GLU A 269 1.94 22.84 -16.65
N ASP A 270 2.59 23.72 -17.43
CA ASP A 270 4.05 23.75 -17.57
C ASP A 270 4.72 24.72 -16.58
N LYS A 271 3.94 25.48 -15.79
CA LYS A 271 4.47 26.54 -14.90
C LYS A 271 5.19 25.98 -13.67
N TYR A 272 4.76 24.82 -13.18
CA TYR A 272 5.22 24.25 -11.90
C TYR A 272 5.98 22.93 -12.07
N GLY A 273 6.14 22.47 -13.31
CA GLY A 273 6.71 21.17 -13.65
C GLY A 273 5.66 20.09 -13.89
N LEU A 274 6.12 18.93 -14.37
CA LEU A 274 5.28 17.89 -14.96
C LEU A 274 5.26 16.57 -14.20
N THR A 275 6.07 16.43 -13.15
CA THR A 275 6.03 15.23 -12.31
C THR A 275 4.67 15.11 -11.61
N THR A 276 4.39 13.92 -11.07
CA THR A 276 3.13 13.65 -10.38
C THR A 276 2.88 14.60 -9.22
N SER A 277 3.90 14.90 -8.41
CA SER A 277 3.82 15.84 -7.29
C SER A 277 3.66 17.30 -7.75
N GLN A 278 4.40 17.70 -8.77
CA GLN A 278 4.38 19.06 -9.33
C GLN A 278 3.01 19.45 -9.93
N ARG A 279 2.31 18.50 -10.56
CA ARG A 279 0.95 18.76 -11.07
C ARG A 279 -0.04 19.10 -9.96
N VAL A 280 0.04 18.42 -8.82
CA VAL A 280 -0.77 18.76 -7.63
C VAL A 280 -0.32 20.11 -7.07
N TYR A 281 0.98 20.32 -6.94
CA TYR A 281 1.56 21.58 -6.47
C TYR A 281 1.06 22.78 -7.29
N GLY A 282 1.02 22.66 -8.62
CA GLY A 282 0.48 23.73 -9.47
C GLY A 282 -0.95 24.11 -9.13
N THR A 283 -1.85 23.12 -8.97
CA THR A 283 -3.24 23.37 -8.53
C THR A 283 -3.29 24.03 -7.15
N VAL A 284 -2.47 23.58 -6.21
CA VAL A 284 -2.40 24.15 -4.85
C VAL A 284 -1.93 25.62 -4.89
N ARG A 285 -0.88 25.91 -5.66
CA ARG A 285 -0.32 27.26 -5.80
C ARG A 285 -1.27 28.23 -6.49
N GLU A 286 -1.92 27.81 -7.58
CA GLU A 286 -2.94 28.63 -8.25
C GLU A 286 -4.09 28.98 -7.29
N ASN A 287 -4.53 28.03 -6.46
CA ASN A 287 -5.56 28.27 -5.45
C ASN A 287 -5.09 29.24 -4.35
N ILE A 288 -3.90 29.01 -3.75
CA ILE A 288 -3.34 29.88 -2.69
C ILE A 288 -3.13 31.31 -3.20
N GLU A 289 -2.69 31.48 -4.45
CA GLU A 289 -2.42 32.79 -5.04
C GLU A 289 -3.67 33.50 -5.57
N GLY A 290 -4.87 33.00 -5.22
CA GLY A 290 -6.15 33.64 -5.54
C GLY A 290 -6.54 33.53 -7.02
N ARG A 291 -5.94 32.59 -7.76
CA ARG A 291 -6.30 32.28 -9.15
C ARG A 291 -7.16 31.03 -9.28
N GLY A 292 -7.38 30.30 -8.20
CA GLY A 292 -8.37 29.22 -8.13
C GLY A 292 -9.82 29.71 -8.27
N PRO A 293 -10.78 28.79 -8.39
CA PRO A 293 -10.63 27.33 -8.53
C PRO A 293 -9.95 26.92 -9.85
N CYS A 294 -9.37 25.71 -9.86
CA CYS A 294 -8.71 25.12 -11.02
C CYS A 294 -9.59 24.03 -11.66
N TYR A 295 -9.45 23.86 -12.98
CA TYR A 295 -10.29 22.98 -13.78
C TYR A 295 -9.50 22.20 -14.82
N LEU A 296 -10.05 21.07 -15.25
CA LEU A 296 -9.78 20.49 -16.57
C LEU A 296 -10.75 21.09 -17.58
N ARG A 297 -10.21 21.69 -18.64
CA ARG A 297 -11.01 22.33 -19.68
C ARG A 297 -11.68 21.31 -20.58
N THR A 298 -12.95 21.02 -20.32
CA THR A 298 -13.81 20.18 -21.16
C THR A 298 -14.81 21.00 -21.97
N GLU A 299 -15.04 22.27 -21.61
CA GLU A 299 -15.90 23.14 -22.38
C GLU A 299 -15.44 23.24 -23.84
N GLY A 300 -16.36 23.02 -24.78
CA GLY A 300 -16.11 23.05 -26.22
C GLY A 300 -15.58 21.74 -26.84
N ILE A 301 -15.50 20.63 -26.09
CA ILE A 301 -15.28 19.30 -26.69
C ILE A 301 -16.49 18.86 -27.54
N SER A 302 -16.30 17.88 -28.43
CA SER A 302 -17.37 17.40 -29.32
C SER A 302 -18.42 16.55 -28.59
N SER A 303 -19.62 16.43 -29.16
CA SER A 303 -20.67 15.55 -28.62
C SER A 303 -20.26 14.07 -28.61
N GLU A 304 -19.37 13.64 -29.51
CA GLU A 304 -18.79 12.30 -29.48
C GLU A 304 -17.87 12.13 -28.25
N GLN A 305 -17.07 13.15 -27.95
CA GLN A 305 -16.21 13.18 -26.76
C GLN A 305 -17.03 13.20 -25.46
N ASP A 306 -18.18 13.87 -25.43
CA ASP A 306 -19.11 13.81 -24.30
C ASP A 306 -19.53 12.37 -23.99
N GLU A 307 -20.05 11.67 -25.01
CA GLU A 307 -20.52 10.29 -24.85
C GLU A 307 -19.37 9.34 -24.51
N SER A 308 -18.19 9.56 -25.08
CA SER A 308 -16.97 8.81 -24.74
C SER A 308 -16.57 8.98 -23.27
N LEU A 309 -16.55 10.22 -22.76
CA LEU A 309 -16.22 10.50 -21.36
C LEU A 309 -17.24 9.89 -20.39
N LYS A 310 -18.54 10.02 -20.67
CA LYS A 310 -19.60 9.40 -19.86
C LYS A 310 -19.43 7.88 -19.78
N LYS A 311 -19.20 7.22 -20.91
CA LYS A 311 -18.96 5.76 -20.98
C LYS A 311 -17.68 5.36 -20.25
N ALA A 312 -16.60 6.12 -20.43
CA ALA A 312 -15.32 5.84 -19.77
C ALA A 312 -15.46 5.88 -18.24
N TYR A 313 -16.19 6.85 -17.68
CA TYR A 313 -16.40 6.94 -16.24
C TYR A 313 -17.41 5.92 -15.69
N LEU A 314 -18.43 5.51 -16.44
CA LEU A 314 -19.32 4.41 -16.01
C LEU A 314 -18.57 3.10 -15.74
N ASN A 315 -17.44 2.87 -16.38
CA ASN A 315 -16.62 1.67 -16.16
C ASN A 315 -15.71 1.73 -14.92
N MET A 316 -15.49 2.90 -14.30
CA MET A 316 -14.48 3.02 -13.22
C MET A 316 -14.83 3.99 -12.08
N ALA A 317 -15.54 5.07 -12.37
CA ALA A 317 -15.99 6.04 -11.38
C ALA A 317 -17.36 6.59 -11.80
N PRO A 318 -18.44 5.78 -11.72
CA PRO A 318 -19.77 6.15 -12.18
C PRO A 318 -20.29 7.46 -11.57
N SER A 319 -19.82 7.80 -10.36
CA SER A 319 -20.16 9.05 -9.67
C SER A 319 -19.84 10.31 -10.49
N GLN A 320 -18.83 10.28 -11.37
CA GLN A 320 -18.56 11.42 -12.24
C GLN A 320 -19.61 11.58 -13.34
N THR A 321 -20.03 10.48 -13.95
CA THR A 321 -21.12 10.49 -14.93
C THR A 321 -22.44 10.93 -14.28
N LEU A 322 -22.72 10.41 -13.08
CA LEU A 322 -23.91 10.78 -12.32
C LEU A 322 -23.93 12.28 -11.99
N LYS A 323 -22.79 12.87 -11.56
CA LYS A 323 -22.68 14.31 -11.29
C LYS A 323 -23.06 15.17 -12.50
N TRP A 324 -22.63 14.78 -13.70
CA TRP A 324 -23.02 15.47 -14.93
C TRP A 324 -24.53 15.36 -15.21
N ILE A 325 -25.11 14.16 -15.05
CA ILE A 325 -26.55 13.93 -15.22
C ILE A 325 -27.37 14.77 -14.23
N GLU A 326 -27.00 14.76 -12.95
CA GLU A 326 -27.65 15.54 -11.89
C GLU A 326 -27.58 17.05 -12.15
N SER A 327 -26.46 17.53 -12.70
CA SER A 327 -26.30 18.94 -13.07
C SER A 327 -27.08 19.36 -14.32
N GLY A 328 -27.62 18.40 -15.09
CA GLY A 328 -28.32 18.67 -16.36
C GLY A 328 -27.41 19.20 -17.48
N LYS A 329 -26.10 19.01 -17.38
CA LYS A 329 -25.08 19.54 -18.30
C LYS A 329 -24.13 18.44 -18.78
N ASN A 330 -23.79 18.48 -20.07
CA ASN A 330 -22.77 17.61 -20.66
C ASN A 330 -21.35 18.05 -20.28
N PRO A 331 -20.35 17.16 -20.40
CA PRO A 331 -18.95 17.53 -20.19
C PRO A 331 -18.49 18.74 -21.03
N SER A 332 -18.99 18.87 -22.25
CA SER A 332 -18.74 19.99 -23.18
C SER A 332 -19.32 21.34 -22.75
N GLU A 333 -20.19 21.36 -21.75
CA GLU A 333 -20.89 22.56 -21.27
C GLU A 333 -20.39 23.04 -19.91
N GLN A 334 -19.46 22.30 -19.29
CA GLN A 334 -18.90 22.66 -17.98
C GLN A 334 -17.51 22.07 -17.79
N ASN A 335 -16.54 22.92 -17.49
CA ASN A 335 -15.21 22.47 -17.07
C ASN A 335 -15.29 21.70 -15.74
N VAL A 336 -14.43 20.70 -15.58
CA VAL A 336 -14.43 19.83 -14.39
C VAL A 336 -13.46 20.39 -13.36
N GLU A 337 -13.97 20.83 -12.21
CA GLU A 337 -13.13 21.31 -11.10
C GLU A 337 -12.24 20.18 -10.56
N ILE A 338 -10.99 20.52 -10.25
CA ILE A 338 -9.98 19.59 -9.77
C ILE A 338 -9.38 20.05 -8.44
N GLU A 339 -8.99 19.07 -7.62
CA GLU A 339 -8.38 19.30 -6.31
C GLU A 339 -7.35 18.20 -5.99
N GLY A 340 -6.42 18.51 -5.08
CA GLY A 340 -5.60 17.49 -4.45
C GLY A 340 -6.40 16.74 -3.38
N THR A 341 -6.14 15.44 -3.22
CA THR A 341 -6.78 14.63 -2.17
C THR A 341 -6.13 14.84 -0.80
N GLU A 342 -6.63 14.16 0.23
CA GLU A 342 -5.82 13.92 1.43
C GLU A 342 -4.58 13.05 1.11
N PRO A 343 -3.49 13.14 1.91
CA PRO A 343 -2.31 12.31 1.71
C PRO A 343 -2.51 10.83 2.08
N TYR A 344 -1.85 9.95 1.33
CA TYR A 344 -1.81 8.50 1.55
C TYR A 344 -0.37 7.99 1.63
N ILE A 345 -0.17 6.86 2.31
CA ILE A 345 1.13 6.18 2.38
C ILE A 345 1.06 4.91 1.56
N VAL A 346 1.78 4.88 0.44
CA VAL A 346 1.71 3.79 -0.53
C VAL A 346 3.08 3.54 -1.17
N GLY A 347 3.43 2.28 -1.35
CA GLY A 347 4.62 1.87 -2.12
C GLY A 347 4.35 1.72 -3.61
N GLY A 348 3.08 1.70 -4.04
CA GLY A 348 2.69 1.43 -5.43
C GLY A 348 2.81 2.61 -6.37
N HIS A 349 2.61 3.80 -5.82
CA HIS A 349 2.65 5.08 -6.53
C HIS A 349 3.89 5.87 -6.12
N THR A 350 4.12 5.98 -4.81
CA THR A 350 5.31 6.52 -4.17
C THR A 350 6.20 5.41 -3.63
N ALA A 351 7.27 5.72 -2.89
CA ALA A 351 8.27 4.75 -2.46
C ALA A 351 8.13 4.28 -1.00
N SER A 352 7.00 4.54 -0.34
CA SER A 352 6.82 4.26 1.09
C SER A 352 6.57 2.79 1.38
N GLY A 353 7.26 2.20 2.35
CA GLY A 353 6.92 0.87 2.85
C GLY A 353 8.06 0.16 3.56
N TYR A 354 8.03 -1.17 3.58
CA TYR A 354 9.14 -1.98 4.10
C TYR A 354 10.43 -1.71 3.32
N TRP A 355 11.55 -1.67 4.03
CA TRP A 355 12.87 -1.78 3.43
C TRP A 355 13.13 -3.24 3.06
N VAL A 356 13.25 -3.50 1.75
CA VAL A 356 13.40 -4.85 1.21
C VAL A 356 14.66 -5.01 0.37
N ASP A 357 15.15 -6.25 0.29
CA ASP A 357 16.15 -6.66 -0.69
C ASP A 357 15.57 -6.88 -2.09
N THR A 358 16.45 -7.21 -3.04
CA THR A 358 16.08 -7.47 -4.44
C THR A 358 15.10 -8.63 -4.58
N ASN A 359 15.11 -9.56 -3.62
CA ASN A 359 14.22 -10.73 -3.56
C ASN A 359 12.94 -10.47 -2.75
N ARG A 360 12.71 -9.21 -2.33
CA ARG A 360 11.55 -8.76 -1.54
C ARG A 360 11.51 -9.33 -0.12
N ARG A 361 12.65 -9.82 0.41
CA ARG A 361 12.79 -10.12 1.84
C ARG A 361 12.85 -8.81 2.61
N THR A 362 12.30 -8.81 3.81
CA THR A 362 12.43 -7.70 4.75
C THR A 362 13.66 -7.90 5.64
N THR A 363 13.90 -6.95 6.55
CA THR A 363 14.94 -7.11 7.58
C THR A 363 14.62 -8.18 8.65
N ILE A 364 13.39 -8.71 8.68
CA ILE A 364 13.00 -9.85 9.53
C ILE A 364 13.16 -11.14 8.72
N ASP A 365 13.90 -12.09 9.27
CA ASP A 365 14.22 -13.34 8.58
C ASP A 365 12.97 -14.20 8.36
N GLY A 366 12.76 -14.61 7.09
CA GLY A 366 11.60 -15.35 6.61
C GLY A 366 10.37 -14.49 6.26
N LEU A 367 10.40 -13.17 6.49
CA LEU A 367 9.31 -12.25 6.18
C LEU A 367 9.60 -11.51 4.87
N TYR A 368 8.60 -11.50 3.99
CA TYR A 368 8.61 -10.84 2.69
C TYR A 368 7.53 -9.75 2.63
N ALA A 369 7.72 -8.77 1.75
CA ALA A 369 6.74 -7.73 1.49
C ALA A 369 6.61 -7.47 -0.02
N ALA A 370 5.36 -7.38 -0.53
CA ALA A 370 5.10 -7.11 -1.94
C ALA A 370 3.86 -6.23 -2.16
N GLY A 371 3.88 -5.45 -3.24
CA GLY A 371 2.81 -4.51 -3.59
C GLY A 371 2.97 -3.16 -2.89
N ASP A 372 1.85 -2.50 -2.55
CA ASP A 372 1.91 -1.19 -1.90
C ASP A 372 2.62 -1.22 -0.54
N VAL A 373 2.70 -2.38 0.12
CA VAL A 373 3.35 -2.47 1.43
C VAL A 373 4.90 -2.46 1.31
N ALA A 374 5.47 -2.80 0.15
CA ALA A 374 6.92 -2.75 -0.06
C ALA A 374 7.38 -1.36 -0.52
N GLY A 375 8.42 -0.82 0.12
CA GLY A 375 8.97 0.51 -0.19
C GLY A 375 10.05 0.50 -1.27
N GLY A 376 10.62 1.68 -1.57
CA GLY A 376 11.75 1.88 -2.48
C GLY A 376 11.43 1.83 -3.98
N CYS A 377 10.30 1.24 -4.38
CA CYS A 377 9.96 0.96 -5.79
C CYS A 377 8.68 1.71 -6.23
N PRO A 378 8.72 3.04 -6.43
CA PRO A 378 7.52 3.80 -6.82
C PRO A 378 7.05 3.42 -8.22
N GLN A 379 5.86 3.90 -8.62
CA GLN A 379 5.33 3.69 -9.98
C GLN A 379 5.17 2.22 -10.40
N LYS A 380 5.09 1.27 -9.46
CA LYS A 380 4.84 -0.15 -9.76
C LYS A 380 3.37 -0.40 -10.16
N TYR A 381 2.42 0.34 -9.60
CA TYR A 381 0.98 0.16 -9.83
C TYR A 381 0.51 -1.30 -9.64
N VAL A 382 -0.60 -1.68 -10.29
CA VAL A 382 -1.19 -3.02 -10.22
C VAL A 382 -0.25 -4.12 -10.74
N THR A 383 0.39 -3.91 -11.90
CA THR A 383 1.24 -4.91 -12.54
C THR A 383 2.55 -5.09 -11.83
N GLY A 384 3.18 -4.00 -11.40
CA GLY A 384 4.38 -4.09 -10.59
C GLY A 384 4.12 -4.70 -9.21
N ALA A 385 2.92 -4.52 -8.62
CA ALA A 385 2.55 -5.25 -7.42
C ALA A 385 2.45 -6.78 -7.65
N MET A 386 1.93 -7.21 -8.80
CA MET A 386 1.92 -8.63 -9.18
C MET A 386 3.33 -9.15 -9.45
N ALA A 387 4.18 -8.38 -10.14
CA ALA A 387 5.59 -8.70 -10.37
C ALA A 387 6.38 -8.84 -9.07
N GLU A 388 6.17 -7.96 -8.09
CA GLU A 388 6.79 -8.13 -6.77
C GLU A 388 6.30 -9.38 -6.03
N GLY A 389 5.00 -9.70 -6.15
CA GLY A 389 4.45 -10.95 -5.63
C GLY A 389 5.10 -12.18 -6.28
N GLU A 390 5.34 -12.14 -7.59
CA GLU A 390 6.04 -13.18 -8.34
C GLU A 390 7.49 -13.35 -7.88
N ILE A 391 8.24 -12.25 -7.77
CA ILE A 391 9.64 -12.26 -7.34
C ILE A 391 9.76 -12.84 -5.92
N ALA A 392 8.92 -12.36 -4.99
CA ALA A 392 8.88 -12.88 -3.63
C ALA A 392 8.53 -14.38 -3.60
N ALA A 393 7.54 -14.81 -4.40
CA ALA A 393 7.13 -16.21 -4.49
C ALA A 393 8.26 -17.14 -4.97
N ILE A 394 8.99 -16.74 -6.00
CA ILE A 394 10.13 -17.51 -6.53
C ILE A 394 11.19 -17.71 -5.45
N ASP A 395 11.53 -16.64 -4.73
CA ASP A 395 12.53 -16.72 -3.66
C ASP A 395 12.03 -17.48 -2.43
N ILE A 396 10.75 -17.36 -2.07
CA ILE A 396 10.13 -18.17 -1.01
C ILE A 396 10.28 -19.67 -1.31
N VAL A 397 9.97 -20.10 -2.54
CA VAL A 397 10.10 -21.52 -2.92
C VAL A 397 11.55 -21.95 -2.93
N LYS A 398 12.47 -21.11 -3.40
CA LYS A 398 13.91 -21.38 -3.33
C LYS A 398 14.36 -21.58 -1.88
N ALA A 399 14.01 -20.66 -0.98
CA ALA A 399 14.38 -20.73 0.44
C ALA A 399 13.79 -21.98 1.12
N LEU A 400 12.56 -22.36 0.81
CA LEU A 400 11.95 -23.59 1.33
C LEU A 400 12.69 -24.86 0.88
N LYS A 401 13.18 -24.90 -0.37
CA LYS A 401 13.97 -26.02 -0.89
C LYS A 401 15.34 -26.09 -0.20
N GLU A 402 16.02 -24.95 -0.09
CA GLU A 402 17.33 -24.86 0.60
C GLU A 402 17.22 -25.29 2.07
N GLU A 403 16.17 -24.86 2.78
CA GLU A 403 15.92 -25.27 4.17
C GLU A 403 15.63 -26.77 4.31
N ALA A 404 14.90 -27.36 3.36
CA ALA A 404 14.64 -28.80 3.34
C ALA A 404 15.91 -29.62 3.09
N GLU A 405 16.73 -29.20 2.12
CA GLU A 405 18.01 -29.86 1.81
C GLU A 405 18.99 -29.79 3.00
N LEU A 406 19.05 -28.65 3.69
CA LEU A 406 19.86 -28.52 4.91
C LEU A 406 19.35 -29.45 6.02
N ALA A 407 18.04 -29.51 6.25
CA ALA A 407 17.46 -30.41 7.25
C ALA A 407 17.75 -31.90 6.95
N ASP A 408 17.73 -32.29 5.67
CA ASP A 408 18.09 -33.66 5.25
C ASP A 408 19.58 -33.95 5.49
N ILE A 409 20.47 -32.98 5.23
CA ILE A 409 21.91 -33.12 5.50
C ILE A 409 22.18 -33.25 7.02
N PHE A 410 21.58 -32.39 7.85
CA PHE A 410 21.82 -32.42 9.30
C PHE A 410 21.17 -33.63 9.98
N SER A 411 19.96 -34.05 9.56
CA SER A 411 19.34 -35.27 10.07
C SER A 411 20.15 -36.54 9.75
N SER A 412 20.96 -36.51 8.68
CA SER A 412 21.91 -37.59 8.35
C SER A 412 23.21 -37.55 9.16
N GLN A 413 23.59 -36.40 9.73
CA GLN A 413 24.82 -36.20 10.51
C GLN A 413 24.64 -36.26 12.04
N ASP A 414 23.44 -35.92 12.55
CA ASP A 414 23.09 -35.99 13.99
C ASP A 414 23.11 -37.41 14.56
N ALA A 415 23.21 -38.44 13.71
CA ALA A 415 23.47 -39.82 14.13
C ALA A 415 24.91 -40.05 14.66
N VAL A 416 25.83 -39.07 14.53
CA VAL A 416 27.27 -39.30 14.76
C VAL A 416 27.90 -38.41 15.85
N TYR A 417 27.36 -37.22 16.16
CA TYR A 417 27.94 -36.35 17.19
C TYR A 417 26.85 -35.63 18.01
N GLY A 418 26.65 -36.06 19.26
CA GLY A 418 25.66 -35.47 20.18
C GLY A 418 25.96 -34.02 20.57
N CYS A 419 25.55 -33.07 19.74
CA CYS A 419 25.50 -31.64 20.05
C CYS A 419 24.08 -31.22 20.48
N HIS A 420 23.97 -29.99 21.01
CA HIS A 420 22.80 -29.33 21.60
C HIS A 420 21.43 -29.86 21.10
N ASP A 421 20.53 -30.25 22.02
CA ASP A 421 19.26 -30.88 21.65
C ASP A 421 18.35 -29.85 20.96
N ILE A 422 18.32 -29.89 19.62
CA ILE A 422 17.47 -29.06 18.74
C ILE A 422 16.00 -29.03 19.24
N LYS A 423 15.55 -30.05 19.96
CA LYS A 423 14.22 -30.12 20.58
C LYS A 423 13.99 -29.04 21.66
N ASP A 424 15.01 -28.60 22.37
CA ASP A 424 14.88 -27.58 23.41
C ASP A 424 14.72 -26.17 22.80
N ASP A 425 15.35 -25.90 21.65
CA ASP A 425 15.14 -24.66 20.89
C ASP A 425 13.72 -24.58 20.31
N TYR A 426 13.19 -25.69 19.78
CA TYR A 426 11.80 -25.76 19.32
C TYR A 426 10.80 -25.54 20.44
N LYS A 427 11.00 -26.17 21.62
CA LYS A 427 10.15 -25.92 22.79
C LYS A 427 10.20 -24.46 23.25
N ALA A 428 11.36 -23.81 23.21
CA ALA A 428 11.50 -22.41 23.59
C ALA A 428 10.80 -21.45 22.60
N LEU A 429 10.75 -21.81 21.31
CA LEU A 429 9.98 -21.07 20.29
C LEU A 429 8.48 -21.25 20.47
N ASP A 430 8.02 -22.46 20.78
CA ASP A 430 6.61 -22.76 21.03
C ASP A 430 6.12 -22.09 22.31
N SER A 431 6.89 -22.17 23.40
CA SER A 431 6.55 -21.48 24.66
C SER A 431 6.43 -19.97 24.49
N PHE A 432 7.32 -19.36 23.70
CA PHE A 432 7.25 -17.94 23.38
C PHE A 432 5.98 -17.61 22.58
N ALA A 433 5.68 -18.42 21.55
CA ALA A 433 4.49 -18.24 20.73
C ALA A 433 3.21 -18.34 21.57
N ASP A 434 3.12 -19.33 22.45
CA ASP A 434 1.99 -19.51 23.36
C ASP A 434 1.80 -18.32 24.30
N GLU A 435 2.89 -17.81 24.90
CA GLU A 435 2.83 -16.62 25.76
C GLU A 435 2.36 -15.38 24.98
N PHE A 436 2.92 -15.16 23.79
CA PHE A 436 2.56 -14.05 22.92
C PHE A 436 1.08 -14.11 22.50
N VAL A 437 0.62 -15.28 22.07
CA VAL A 437 -0.77 -15.52 21.67
C VAL A 437 -1.72 -15.29 22.86
N ASN A 438 -1.39 -15.80 24.05
CA ASN A 438 -2.20 -15.59 25.24
C ASN A 438 -2.32 -14.11 25.61
N LYS A 439 -1.23 -13.34 25.51
CA LYS A 439 -1.26 -11.88 25.71
C LYS A 439 -2.23 -11.20 24.74
N LYS A 440 -2.24 -11.62 23.47
CA LYS A 440 -3.13 -11.07 22.45
C LYS A 440 -4.60 -11.45 22.65
N LEU A 441 -4.88 -12.67 23.09
CA LEU A 441 -6.24 -13.06 23.47
C LEU A 441 -6.78 -12.21 24.63
N LEU A 442 -5.95 -11.95 25.65
CA LEU A 442 -6.30 -11.05 26.75
C LEU A 442 -6.57 -9.63 26.25
N GLU A 443 -5.75 -9.13 25.32
CA GLU A 443 -5.93 -7.82 24.69
C GLU A 443 -7.26 -7.73 23.91
N TYR A 444 -7.59 -8.72 23.07
CA TYR A 444 -8.87 -8.76 22.35
C TYR A 444 -10.06 -8.75 23.31
N ASN A 445 -10.02 -9.59 24.34
CA ASN A 445 -11.10 -9.70 25.32
C ASN A 445 -11.25 -8.42 26.14
N ALA A 446 -10.14 -7.75 26.47
CA ALA A 446 -10.19 -6.48 27.19
C ALA A 446 -11.02 -5.43 26.43
N TYR A 447 -10.90 -5.35 25.10
CA TYR A 447 -11.73 -4.45 24.29
C TYR A 447 -13.19 -4.89 24.18
N LEU A 448 -13.45 -6.19 24.04
CA LEU A 448 -14.80 -6.76 23.88
C LEU A 448 -15.63 -6.81 25.18
N GLU A 449 -14.97 -6.82 26.33
CA GLU A 449 -15.59 -6.86 27.65
C GLU A 449 -15.76 -5.47 28.27
N ARG A 450 -15.07 -4.46 27.72
CA ARG A 450 -15.10 -3.09 28.23
C ARG A 450 -16.50 -2.49 28.17
N GLN A 451 -16.89 -1.81 29.25
CA GLN A 451 -18.17 -1.09 29.35
C GLN A 451 -18.02 0.40 29.68
N ASP A 452 -16.80 0.84 30.04
CA ASP A 452 -16.49 2.18 30.51
C ASP A 452 -15.82 3.05 29.43
N GLU A 453 -16.35 3.01 28.21
CA GLU A 453 -15.83 3.81 27.09
C GLU A 453 -16.02 5.32 27.33
N VAL A 454 -14.93 6.08 27.21
CA VAL A 454 -14.96 7.55 27.27
C VAL A 454 -15.06 8.17 25.87
N PHE A 455 -14.34 7.60 24.91
CA PHE A 455 -14.32 8.02 23.51
C PHE A 455 -14.52 6.82 22.60
N SER A 456 -15.34 6.98 21.58
CA SER A 456 -15.48 5.95 20.56
C SER A 456 -14.26 5.88 19.65
N THR A 457 -14.05 4.72 19.02
CA THR A 457 -13.03 4.53 17.98
C THR A 457 -13.13 5.59 16.88
N GLU A 458 -14.34 5.94 16.44
CA GLU A 458 -14.56 6.97 15.41
C GLU A 458 -14.16 8.36 15.90
N GLN A 459 -14.48 8.74 17.14
CA GLN A 459 -14.08 10.03 17.70
C GLN A 459 -12.55 10.18 17.77
N LEU A 460 -11.84 9.11 18.12
CA LEU A 460 -10.39 9.10 18.15
C LEU A 460 -9.78 9.08 16.73
N GLU A 461 -10.41 8.39 15.78
CA GLU A 461 -10.03 8.44 14.36
C GLU A 461 -10.14 9.87 13.81
N GLU A 462 -11.26 10.57 14.06
CA GLU A 462 -11.45 11.96 13.65
C GLU A 462 -10.46 12.91 14.32
N ALA A 463 -10.18 12.68 15.62
CA ALA A 463 -9.17 13.45 16.34
C ALA A 463 -7.77 13.28 15.72
N MET A 464 -7.38 12.04 15.40
CA MET A 464 -6.13 11.72 14.70
C MET A 464 -6.08 12.41 13.35
N GLN A 465 -7.13 12.27 12.52
CA GLN A 465 -7.23 12.88 11.20
C GLN A 465 -7.09 14.40 11.25
N LYS A 466 -7.71 15.04 12.24
CA LYS A 466 -7.59 16.49 12.47
C LYS A 466 -6.18 16.90 12.86
N VAL A 467 -5.50 16.12 13.71
CA VAL A 467 -4.12 16.37 14.10
C VAL A 467 -3.21 16.31 12.88
N MET A 468 -3.30 15.22 12.11
CA MET A 468 -2.48 15.05 10.91
C MET A 468 -2.77 16.13 9.85
N ASP A 469 -4.04 16.49 9.65
CA ASP A 469 -4.42 17.53 8.71
C ASP A 469 -3.85 18.92 9.05
N THR A 470 -3.89 19.26 10.33
CA THR A 470 -3.47 20.58 10.82
C THR A 470 -1.95 20.71 10.96
N TYR A 471 -1.29 19.66 11.41
CA TYR A 471 0.10 19.73 11.91
C TYR A 471 1.11 18.88 11.14
N ALA A 472 0.65 17.95 10.30
CA ALA A 472 1.53 17.09 9.51
C ALA A 472 1.26 17.22 8.01
N GLY A 473 0.81 18.40 7.55
CA GLY A 473 0.65 18.73 6.14
C GLY A 473 -0.51 18.03 5.44
N GLY A 474 -1.74 18.12 5.96
CA GLY A 474 -2.94 17.72 5.20
C GLY A 474 -3.51 18.82 4.31
N ILE A 475 -4.75 18.63 3.85
CA ILE A 475 -5.44 19.58 2.97
C ILE A 475 -5.59 20.94 3.66
N GLY A 476 -5.97 20.93 4.95
CA GLY A 476 -6.24 22.15 5.73
C GLY A 476 -5.03 23.05 5.94
N SER A 477 -3.82 22.51 5.78
CA SER A 477 -2.54 23.22 5.83
C SER A 477 -1.91 23.39 4.44
N HIS A 478 -2.66 23.16 3.35
CA HIS A 478 -2.15 23.17 1.98
C HIS A 478 -0.93 22.26 1.77
N TYR A 479 -0.92 21.14 2.49
CA TYR A 479 0.14 20.14 2.54
C TYR A 479 1.46 20.59 3.19
N GLN A 480 1.50 21.80 3.73
CA GLN A 480 2.67 22.41 4.33
C GLN A 480 2.84 22.00 5.80
N PHE A 481 4.09 21.85 6.22
CA PHE A 481 4.44 21.63 7.62
C PHE A 481 5.79 22.28 7.97
N ASN A 482 6.07 22.39 9.27
CA ASN A 482 7.36 22.76 9.83
C ASN A 482 7.64 21.91 11.08
N GLU A 483 8.85 21.97 11.62
CA GLU A 483 9.27 21.14 12.75
C GLU A 483 8.40 21.35 13.99
N LYS A 484 8.01 22.59 14.30
CA LYS A 484 7.15 22.87 15.46
C LYS A 484 5.76 22.25 15.31
N GLN A 485 5.20 22.25 14.10
CA GLN A 485 3.94 21.58 13.82
C GLN A 485 4.09 20.07 13.98
N LEU A 486 5.16 19.47 13.44
CA LEU A 486 5.41 18.03 13.60
C LEU A 486 5.60 17.60 15.06
N GLU A 487 6.25 18.43 15.88
CA GLU A 487 6.38 18.23 17.32
C GLU A 487 5.01 18.18 18.02
N LEU A 488 4.11 19.11 17.66
CA LEU A 488 2.74 19.12 18.16
C LEU A 488 1.94 17.93 17.65
N ALA A 489 2.14 17.51 16.40
CA ALA A 489 1.52 16.33 15.84
C ALA A 489 1.92 15.09 16.66
N LYS A 490 3.23 14.90 16.90
CA LYS A 490 3.77 13.79 17.70
C LYS A 490 3.13 13.73 19.08
N GLN A 491 3.18 14.83 19.83
CA GLN A 491 2.61 14.90 21.18
C GLN A 491 1.12 14.53 21.20
N LYS A 492 0.34 15.03 20.23
CA LYS A 492 -1.11 14.79 20.17
C LYS A 492 -1.44 13.37 19.74
N ILE A 493 -0.68 12.79 18.81
CA ILE A 493 -0.82 11.39 18.41
C ILE A 493 -0.50 10.46 19.59
N GLU A 494 0.55 10.73 20.37
CA GLU A 494 0.87 9.97 21.59
C GLU A 494 -0.25 10.03 22.64
N GLN A 495 -0.90 11.20 22.80
CA GLN A 495 -2.08 11.34 23.65
C GLN A 495 -3.24 10.48 23.14
N ILE A 496 -3.51 10.49 21.83
CA ILE A 496 -4.58 9.70 21.23
C ILE A 496 -4.30 8.20 21.33
N ILE A 497 -3.04 7.77 21.20
CA ILE A 497 -2.63 6.37 21.45
C ILE A 497 -2.91 5.96 22.90
N THR A 498 -2.63 6.83 23.85
CA THR A 498 -2.94 6.56 25.26
C THR A 498 -4.45 6.42 25.47
N LEU A 499 -5.25 7.30 24.86
CA LEU A 499 -6.71 7.24 24.93
C LEU A 499 -7.29 6.03 24.21
N SER A 500 -6.69 5.58 23.11
CA SER A 500 -7.17 4.44 22.33
C SER A 500 -7.00 3.10 23.07
N GLY A 501 -6.22 3.05 24.16
CA GLY A 501 -6.21 1.90 25.08
C GLY A 501 -7.55 1.67 25.81
N ASN A 502 -8.43 2.69 25.84
CA ASN A 502 -9.68 2.68 26.60
C ASN A 502 -10.95 2.64 25.74
N VAL A 503 -10.83 2.42 24.43
CA VAL A 503 -12.01 2.21 23.55
C VAL A 503 -12.67 0.87 23.84
N SER A 504 -13.94 0.72 23.47
CA SER A 504 -14.67 -0.54 23.57
C SER A 504 -15.03 -1.09 22.18
N ALA A 505 -15.29 -2.40 22.11
CA ALA A 505 -15.77 -3.07 20.91
C ALA A 505 -17.10 -3.77 21.20
N ALA A 506 -18.18 -3.31 20.57
CA ALA A 506 -19.51 -3.90 20.74
C ALA A 506 -19.63 -5.30 20.13
N ASP A 507 -18.90 -5.55 19.05
CA ASP A 507 -18.82 -6.83 18.34
C ASP A 507 -17.43 -7.02 17.70
N TYR A 508 -17.22 -8.11 16.97
CA TYR A 508 -15.95 -8.38 16.29
C TYR A 508 -15.63 -7.41 15.15
N HIS A 509 -16.66 -6.75 14.58
CA HIS A 509 -16.45 -5.68 13.60
C HIS A 509 -15.97 -4.41 14.28
N GLY A 510 -16.53 -4.07 15.45
CA GLY A 510 -16.02 -3.04 16.34
C GLY A 510 -14.58 -3.31 16.76
N LEU A 511 -14.24 -4.57 17.08
CA LEU A 511 -12.86 -4.96 17.41
C LEU A 511 -11.92 -4.74 16.22
N MET A 512 -12.37 -5.04 14.99
CA MET A 512 -11.61 -4.72 13.78
C MET A 512 -11.33 -3.22 13.69
N PHE A 513 -12.32 -2.35 13.95
CA PHE A 513 -12.11 -0.91 13.94
C PHE A 513 -11.14 -0.43 15.02
N VAL A 514 -11.14 -1.04 16.21
CA VAL A 514 -10.15 -0.74 17.25
C VAL A 514 -8.72 -0.98 16.71
N TYR A 515 -8.50 -2.13 16.06
CA TYR A 515 -7.19 -2.43 15.48
C TYR A 515 -6.85 -1.53 14.28
N GLU A 516 -7.81 -1.23 13.40
CA GLU A 516 -7.61 -0.29 12.31
C GLU A 516 -7.22 1.12 12.79
N LEU A 517 -7.76 1.58 13.92
CA LEU A 517 -7.32 2.83 14.56
C LEU A 517 -5.88 2.73 15.05
N LYS A 518 -5.51 1.64 15.74
CA LYS A 518 -4.15 1.41 16.26
C LYS A 518 -3.11 1.36 15.13
N GLU A 519 -3.46 0.71 14.03
CA GLU A 519 -2.64 0.65 12.82
C GLU A 519 -2.37 2.04 12.26
N ARG A 520 -3.43 2.84 12.05
CA ARG A 520 -3.30 4.21 11.55
C ARG A 520 -2.50 5.10 12.50
N LEU A 521 -2.70 5.00 13.80
CA LEU A 521 -1.92 5.74 14.79
C LEU A 521 -0.43 5.39 14.74
N THR A 522 -0.12 4.09 14.61
CA THR A 522 1.27 3.64 14.43
C THR A 522 1.89 4.22 13.16
N VAL A 523 1.16 4.20 12.05
CA VAL A 523 1.61 4.78 10.77
C VAL A 523 1.79 6.30 10.89
N CYS A 524 0.93 6.99 11.63
CA CYS A 524 1.08 8.43 11.89
C CYS A 524 2.40 8.73 12.62
N GLN A 525 2.76 7.95 13.66
CA GLN A 525 4.03 8.13 14.36
C GLN A 525 5.23 7.97 13.42
N VAL A 526 5.25 6.90 12.63
CA VAL A 526 6.34 6.65 11.65
C VAL A 526 6.42 7.80 10.64
N LEU A 527 5.28 8.22 10.10
CA LEU A 527 5.23 9.30 9.12
C LEU A 527 5.75 10.63 9.68
N ILE A 528 5.38 10.98 10.91
CA ILE A 528 5.86 12.22 11.56
C ILE A 528 7.38 12.20 11.70
N GLU A 529 7.97 11.07 12.12
CA GLU A 529 9.44 10.95 12.22
C GLU A 529 10.13 11.05 10.86
N HIS A 530 9.55 10.46 9.81
CA HIS A 530 10.09 10.58 8.45
C HIS A 530 10.01 12.02 7.91
N LEU A 531 8.86 12.70 8.06
CA LEU A 531 8.69 14.10 7.67
C LEU A 531 9.66 15.01 8.43
N LYS A 532 9.87 14.73 9.72
CA LYS A 532 10.78 15.50 10.57
C LYS A 532 12.23 15.27 10.20
N ALA A 533 12.61 14.04 9.85
CA ALA A 533 13.99 13.67 9.56
C ALA A 533 14.54 14.34 8.30
N ARG A 534 13.74 14.43 7.22
CA ARG A 534 14.18 15.03 5.95
C ARG A 534 14.20 16.56 6.01
N LYS A 535 15.39 17.16 5.98
CA LYS A 535 15.58 18.62 6.04
C LYS A 535 15.77 19.25 4.65
N GLU A 536 14.80 19.02 3.77
CA GLU A 536 14.68 19.62 2.43
C GLU A 536 13.21 19.59 1.97
N THR A 537 12.91 20.27 0.87
CA THR A 537 11.67 20.11 0.11
C THR A 537 11.98 19.68 -1.31
N ARG A 538 11.81 18.39 -1.58
CA ARG A 538 12.09 17.77 -2.87
C ARG A 538 10.81 17.49 -3.67
N TRP A 539 9.83 16.89 -3.01
CA TRP A 539 8.55 16.54 -3.63
C TRP A 539 7.48 17.52 -3.21
N HIS A 540 7.30 18.59 -3.99
CA HIS A 540 6.29 19.61 -3.68
C HIS A 540 4.89 19.01 -3.48
N SER A 541 4.12 19.56 -2.53
CA SER A 541 2.90 19.01 -1.93
C SER A 541 3.08 17.68 -1.19
N PHE A 542 3.87 16.75 -1.71
CA PHE A 542 4.06 15.42 -1.09
C PHE A 542 4.85 15.52 0.22
N ALA A 543 5.85 16.40 0.28
CA ALA A 543 6.69 16.68 1.45
C ALA A 543 7.08 18.17 1.49
N GLU A 544 6.09 19.06 1.70
CA GLU A 544 6.28 20.52 1.64
C GLU A 544 6.75 21.08 3.00
N ASN A 545 8.07 21.09 3.22
CA ASN A 545 8.69 21.50 4.48
C ASN A 545 9.07 22.99 4.45
N LEU A 546 8.38 23.81 5.25
CA LEU A 546 8.57 25.25 5.27
C LEU A 546 9.86 25.72 5.95
N ASP A 547 10.45 24.91 6.85
CA ASP A 547 11.74 25.24 7.48
C ASP A 547 12.91 24.99 6.51
N TYR A 548 12.71 24.13 5.52
CA TYR A 548 13.71 23.74 4.52
C TYR A 548 13.06 23.73 3.13
N PRO A 549 12.74 24.91 2.56
CA PRO A 549 11.95 25.02 1.33
C PRO A 549 12.72 24.61 0.06
N ASP A 550 14.04 24.52 0.14
CA ASP A 550 14.90 24.18 -0.99
C ASP A 550 15.25 22.69 -0.99
N LYS A 551 15.40 22.11 -2.18
CA LYS A 551 15.97 20.77 -2.35
C LYS A 551 17.49 20.80 -2.20
N SER A 552 18.08 19.73 -1.68
CA SER A 552 19.53 19.62 -1.51
C SER A 552 20.04 18.22 -1.82
N ASP A 553 21.12 18.13 -2.59
CA ASP A 553 21.76 16.86 -2.94
C ASP A 553 22.35 16.14 -1.72
N GLU A 554 22.58 16.85 -0.61
CA GLU A 554 22.95 16.23 0.68
C GLU A 554 21.88 15.26 1.19
N TRP A 555 20.65 15.36 0.70
CA TRP A 555 19.49 14.52 1.06
C TRP A 555 19.15 13.47 0.00
N LEU A 556 20.03 13.23 -0.98
CA LEU A 556 19.99 12.06 -1.86
C LEU A 556 20.36 10.79 -1.07
N LYS A 557 19.45 10.41 -0.17
CA LYS A 557 19.51 9.24 0.71
C LYS A 557 18.09 8.85 1.11
N TYR A 558 17.90 7.59 1.49
CA TYR A 558 16.63 7.17 2.07
C TYR A 558 16.58 7.56 3.54
N VAL A 559 15.41 8.03 3.96
CA VAL A 559 15.04 8.06 5.37
C VAL A 559 14.36 6.75 5.67
N ASN A 560 14.93 6.01 6.60
CA ASN A 560 14.39 4.76 7.11
C ASN A 560 14.09 4.88 8.59
N THR A 561 13.25 4.00 9.12
CA THR A 561 12.99 3.89 10.54
C THR A 561 12.92 2.44 11.00
N ARG A 562 13.29 2.21 12.25
CA ARG A 562 13.09 0.93 12.96
C ARG A 562 12.59 1.22 14.37
N LYS A 563 11.73 0.37 14.91
CA LYS A 563 11.29 0.49 16.30
C LYS A 563 12.22 -0.27 17.23
N ASN A 564 12.65 0.38 18.30
CA ASN A 564 13.44 -0.19 19.39
C ASN A 564 12.74 0.10 20.72
N GLY A 565 12.07 -0.90 21.28
CA GLY A 565 11.13 -0.70 22.38
C GLY A 565 9.98 0.21 21.95
N ASP A 566 9.77 1.33 22.66
CA ASP A 566 8.75 2.33 22.32
C ASP A 566 9.26 3.44 21.39
N ASN A 567 10.58 3.49 21.13
CA ASN A 567 11.19 4.54 20.32
C ASN A 567 11.24 4.15 18.84
N ILE A 568 10.94 5.12 17.96
CA ILE A 568 11.16 5.00 16.52
C ILE A 568 12.52 5.67 16.22
N GLU A 569 13.49 4.86 15.83
CA GLU A 569 14.84 5.32 15.49
C GLU A 569 14.92 5.60 13.99
N VAL A 570 15.44 6.77 13.64
CA VAL A 570 15.69 7.18 12.24
C VAL A 570 17.05 6.65 11.78
N ILE A 571 17.07 6.03 10.61
CA ILE A 571 18.24 5.45 9.96
C ILE A 571 18.37 6.10 8.58
N PHE A 572 19.56 6.57 8.22
CA PHE A 572 19.83 7.05 6.87
C PHE A 572 20.54 5.97 6.07
N ARG A 573 20.04 5.68 4.86
CA ARG A 573 20.64 4.71 3.93
C ARG A 573 21.06 5.42 2.65
N ASN A 574 22.23 5.07 2.12
CA ASN A 574 22.68 5.57 0.82
C ASN A 574 21.75 5.07 -0.30
N LEU A 575 21.69 5.81 -1.40
CA LEU A 575 20.99 5.35 -2.60
C LEU A 575 21.64 4.08 -3.15
N VAL A 576 20.80 3.17 -3.66
CA VAL A 576 21.25 1.95 -4.36
C VAL A 576 21.11 2.20 -5.85
N GLY A 577 22.23 2.20 -6.55
CA GLY A 577 22.33 2.54 -7.96
C GLY A 577 21.88 1.42 -8.90
N ARG A 578 21.73 1.76 -10.18
CA ARG A 578 21.44 0.79 -11.24
C ARG A 578 22.58 -0.23 -11.40
N GLY A 579 22.23 -1.51 -11.41
CA GLY A 579 23.21 -2.60 -11.52
C GLY A 579 23.87 -2.99 -10.20
N GLU A 580 23.55 -2.30 -9.11
CA GLU A 580 23.84 -2.76 -7.76
C GLU A 580 22.77 -3.77 -7.31
N THR A 581 23.07 -4.51 -6.26
CA THR A 581 22.14 -5.45 -5.64
C THR A 581 22.27 -5.29 -4.13
N TYR A 582 21.16 -5.07 -3.45
CA TYR A 582 21.14 -4.94 -1.99
C TYR A 582 20.49 -6.19 -1.39
N GLU A 583 21.24 -6.92 -0.56
CA GLU A 583 20.84 -8.21 0.03
C GLU A 583 20.98 -8.25 1.57
N HIS A 584 20.68 -7.14 2.25
CA HIS A 584 20.81 -7.01 3.70
C HIS A 584 22.19 -7.48 4.23
N SER A 585 23.30 -6.96 3.68
CA SER A 585 24.66 -7.39 4.02
C SER A 585 25.09 -7.16 5.48
N ASP A 586 24.31 -6.40 6.26
CA ASP A 586 24.56 -6.06 7.66
C ASP A 586 23.61 -6.83 8.60
N ARG A 587 23.46 -8.15 8.42
CA ARG A 587 22.62 -9.00 9.29
C ARG A 587 23.25 -9.29 10.63
#